data_AF-A0A6G8F2E5-F1
#
_entry.id   AF-A0A6G8F2E5-F1
#
_cell.length_a   1.000
_cell.length_b   1.000
_cell.length_c   1.000
_cell.angle_alpha   90.00
_cell.angle_beta   90.00
_cell.angle_gamma   90.00
#
_symmetry.space_group_name_H-M   'P 1'
#
loop_
_entity.id
_entity.type
_entity.pdbx_description
1 polymer ?
#
loop_
_entity_poly.entity_id
_entity_poly.type
_entity_poly.pdbx_seq_one_letter_code
_entity_poly.pdbx_strand_id
1 'polypeptide(L)'
;MKSYREQLEEIQKAISDILSGAQEAWYNGQKVKKADLNVLFAQEKYLRGKVSRDPSGGGDGDSGSGTSSGRSGIRVRGITPV
;
A
#
# COMPACT_ATOMS: atom_id res chain seq x y z
N MET A 1 11.02 18.86 -9.15
CA MET A 1 9.91 17.96 -8.78
C MET A 1 10.12 17.52 -7.34
N LYS A 2 9.06 17.43 -6.53
CA LYS A 2 9.17 16.91 -5.15
C LYS A 2 9.54 15.42 -5.17
N SER A 3 10.34 14.98 -4.21
CA SER A 3 10.70 13.57 -4.04
C SER A 3 9.53 12.75 -3.48
N TYR A 4 9.54 11.42 -3.70
CA TYR A 4 8.49 10.55 -3.14
C TYR A 4 8.45 10.58 -1.60
N ARG A 5 9.59 10.84 -0.95
CA ARG A 5 9.67 11.00 0.51
C ARG A 5 8.97 12.28 0.98
N GLU A 6 9.24 13.41 0.33
CA GLU A 6 8.55 14.67 0.65
C GLU A 6 7.05 14.59 0.41
N GLN A 7 6.63 13.94 -0.68
CA GLN A 7 5.20 13.71 -0.97
C GLN A 7 4.55 12.86 0.12
N LEU A 8 5.25 11.86 0.65
CA LEU A 8 4.77 11.00 1.71
C LEU A 8 4.62 11.77 3.03
N GLU A 9 5.56 12.64 3.38
CA GLU A 9 5.44 13.49 4.57
C GLU A 9 4.25 14.45 4.47
N GLU A 10 4.06 15.09 3.32
CA GLU A 10 2.92 15.99 3.10
C GLU A 10 1.58 15.26 3.22
N ILE A 11 1.47 14.06 2.64
CA ILE A 11 0.22 13.31 2.69
C ILE A 11 -0.09 12.81 4.10
N GLN A 12 0.93 12.36 4.84
CA GLN A 12 0.76 11.94 6.23
C GLN A 12 0.32 13.11 7.12
N LYS A 13 0.88 14.30 6.89
CA LYS A 13 0.45 15.50 7.59
C LYS A 13 -1.00 15.86 7.27
N ALA A 14 -1.38 15.83 5.99
CA ALA A 14 -2.76 16.07 5.57
C ALA A 14 -3.76 15.05 6.18
N ILE A 15 -3.39 13.76 6.22
CA ILE A 15 -4.18 12.72 6.88
C ILE A 15 -4.31 13.03 8.38
N SER A 16 -3.20 13.36 9.05
CA SER A 16 -3.19 13.69 10.48
C SER A 16 -4.09 14.90 10.78
N ASP A 17 -4.02 15.96 9.98
CA ASP A 17 -4.84 17.16 10.16
C ASP A 17 -6.33 16.82 10.07
N ILE A 18 -6.73 16.03 9.07
CA ILE A 18 -8.13 15.61 8.91
C ILE A 18 -8.57 14.68 10.04
N LEU A 19 -7.73 13.72 10.44
CA LEU A 19 -8.00 12.82 11.57
C LEU A 19 -8.12 13.58 12.89
N SER A 20 -7.36 14.67 13.05
CA SER A 20 -7.42 15.55 14.24
C SER A 20 -8.70 16.39 14.32
N GLY A 21 -9.49 16.44 13.25
CA GLY A 21 -10.76 17.14 13.19
C GLY A 21 -10.87 18.18 12.08
N ALA A 22 -9.85 18.36 11.24
CA ALA A 22 -9.95 19.27 10.10
C ALA A 22 -10.96 18.75 9.06
N GLN A 23 -11.75 19.67 8.50
CA GLN A 23 -12.72 19.35 7.44
C GLN A 23 -12.01 19.07 6.10
N GLU A 24 -10.91 19.78 5.86
CA GLU A 24 -10.11 19.78 4.63
C GLU A 24 -8.63 19.95 4.98
N ALA A 25 -7.73 19.34 4.21
CA ALA A 25 -6.29 19.54 4.29
C ALA A 25 -5.70 19.92 2.93
N TRP A 26 -4.56 20.59 2.96
CA TRP A 26 -3.82 20.94 1.75
C TRP A 26 -2.74 19.89 1.47
N TYR A 27 -2.80 19.30 0.27
CA TYR A 27 -1.82 18.33 -0.20
C TYR A 27 -1.43 18.66 -1.65
N ASN A 28 -0.13 18.82 -1.90
CA ASN A 28 0.41 19.12 -3.23
C ASN A 28 -0.28 20.27 -3.98
N GLY A 29 -0.68 21.33 -3.26
CA GLY A 29 -1.39 22.47 -3.85
C GLY A 29 -2.87 22.22 -4.17
N GLN A 30 -3.43 21.10 -3.74
CA GLN A 30 -4.85 20.77 -3.84
C GLN A 30 -5.47 20.66 -2.45
N LYS A 31 -6.73 21.08 -2.33
CA LYS A 31 -7.53 20.84 -1.13
C LYS A 31 -8.15 19.45 -1.20
N VAL A 32 -7.93 18.66 -0.17
CA VAL A 32 -8.49 17.31 -0.02
C VAL A 32 -9.43 17.30 1.16
N LYS A 33 -10.65 16.77 0.98
CA LYS A 33 -11.67 16.77 2.03
C LYS A 33 -11.61 15.49 2.85
N LYS A 34 -12.23 15.53 4.03
CA LYS A 34 -12.43 14.32 4.85
C LYS A 34 -13.17 13.19 4.15
N ALA A 35 -14.06 13.49 3.20
CA ALA A 35 -14.71 12.48 2.40
C ALA A 35 -13.71 11.70 1.51
N ASP A 36 -12.61 12.35 1.12
CA ASP A 36 -11.57 11.80 0.26
C ASP A 36 -10.43 11.16 1.05
N LEU A 37 -10.60 10.93 2.36
CA LEU A 37 -9.56 10.35 3.23
C LEU A 37 -9.09 8.98 2.73
N ASN A 38 -9.97 8.19 2.13
CA ASN A 38 -9.61 6.92 1.49
C ASN A 38 -8.62 7.10 0.33
N VAL A 39 -8.74 8.19 -0.43
CA VAL A 39 -7.82 8.52 -1.53
C VAL A 39 -6.44 8.88 -0.97
N LEU A 40 -6.40 9.64 0.14
CA LEU A 40 -5.14 9.97 0.82
C LEU A 40 -4.42 8.72 1.33
N PHE A 41 -5.12 7.78 1.96
CA PHE A 41 -4.52 6.51 2.40
C PHE A 41 -4.03 5.65 1.22
N ALA A 42 -4.78 5.61 0.11
CA ALA A 42 -4.35 4.90 -1.09
C ALA A 42 -3.08 5.50 -1.70
N GLN A 43 -2.99 6.84 -1.75
CA GLN A 43 -1.79 7.54 -2.19
C GLN A 43 -0.62 7.36 -1.21
N GLU A 44 -0.86 7.40 0.11
CA GLU A 44 0.17 7.13 1.12
C GLU A 44 0.76 5.73 0.91
N LYS A 45 -0.09 4.71 0.73
CA LYS A 45 0.34 3.33 0.44
C LYS A 45 1.16 3.25 -0.84
N TYR A 46 0.74 3.95 -1.89
CA TYR A 46 1.49 4.01 -3.15
C TYR A 46 2.85 4.68 -2.99
N LEU A 47 2.91 5.82 -2.31
CA LEU A 47 4.14 6.56 -2.04
C LEU A 47 5.08 5.75 -1.14
N ARG A 48 4.56 5.10 -0.10
CA ARG A 48 5.33 4.14 0.73
C ARG A 48 5.91 3.04 -0.13
N GLY A 49 5.11 2.46 -1.03
CA GLY A 49 5.58 1.44 -1.97
C GLY A 49 6.66 1.95 -2.92
N LYS A 50 6.60 3.21 -3.35
CA LYS A 50 7.63 3.84 -4.20
C LYS A 50 8.90 4.16 -3.43
N VAL A 51 8.80 4.76 -2.24
CA VAL A 51 9.93 5.03 -1.34
C VAL A 51 10.62 3.72 -0.91
N SER A 52 9.85 2.64 -0.72
CA SER A 52 10.39 1.31 -0.40
C SER A 52 10.98 0.58 -1.62
N ARG A 53 10.59 0.95 -2.84
CA ARG A 53 11.09 0.37 -4.11
C ARG A 53 12.23 1.15 -4.74
N ASP A 54 12.60 2.31 -4.17
CA ASP A 54 13.93 2.88 -4.39
C ASP A 54 14.99 1.78 -4.09
N PRO A 55 16.06 1.66 -4.88
CA PRO A 55 16.79 0.41 -5.16
C PRO A 55 17.60 -0.21 -4.00
N SER A 56 17.35 0.19 -2.75
CA SER A 56 17.73 -0.60 -1.57
C SER A 56 16.88 -1.87 -1.39
N GLY A 57 15.85 -2.09 -2.22
CA GLY A 57 15.45 -3.42 -2.70
C GLY A 57 14.66 -4.33 -1.75
N GLY A 58 13.39 -4.56 -2.06
CA GLY A 58 12.62 -5.69 -1.54
C GLY A 58 11.12 -5.47 -1.66
N GLY A 59 10.52 -6.00 -2.72
CA GLY A 59 9.10 -5.84 -2.98
C GLY A 59 8.25 -6.77 -2.14
N ASP A 60 7.41 -6.21 -1.27
CA ASP A 60 6.29 -6.94 -0.68
C ASP A 60 5.00 -6.25 -1.07
N GLY A 61 4.58 -6.54 -2.30
CA GLY A 61 3.21 -6.37 -2.73
C GLY A 61 2.36 -7.52 -2.19
N ASP A 62 2.22 -7.65 -0.88
CA ASP A 62 1.24 -8.57 -0.28
C ASP A 62 0.04 -7.76 0.24
N SER A 63 -0.91 -7.55 -0.66
CA SER A 63 -2.28 -7.17 -0.33
C SER A 63 -3.19 -7.77 -1.40
N GLY A 64 -3.24 -9.10 -1.39
CA GLY A 64 -4.27 -9.89 -2.07
C GLY A 64 -4.57 -11.09 -1.17
N SER A 65 -5.44 -10.91 -0.18
CA SER A 65 -6.80 -11.45 -0.25
C SER A 65 -6.84 -12.97 -0.49
N GLY A 66 -6.92 -13.73 0.61
CA GLY A 66 -7.69 -14.97 0.77
C GLY A 66 -7.54 -16.10 -0.26
N THR A 67 -6.96 -17.21 0.17
CA THR A 67 -7.75 -18.43 0.47
C THR A 67 -6.92 -19.38 1.31
N SER A 68 -7.45 -19.68 2.51
CA SER A 68 -7.12 -20.87 3.26
C SER A 68 -7.47 -22.10 2.44
N SER A 69 -6.48 -22.94 2.14
CA SER A 69 -6.71 -24.32 1.75
C SER A 69 -5.50 -25.14 2.15
N GLY A 70 -5.46 -25.46 3.45
CA GLY A 70 -4.79 -26.67 3.87
C GLY A 70 -5.45 -27.86 3.18
N ARG A 71 -4.70 -28.56 2.33
CA ARG A 71 -4.93 -29.98 2.12
C ARG A 71 -3.65 -30.66 1.64
N SER A 72 -3.11 -31.42 2.58
CA SER A 72 -2.33 -32.65 2.38
C SER A 72 -2.56 -33.27 0.99
N GLY A 73 -1.48 -33.48 0.25
CA GLY A 73 -1.48 -34.14 -1.05
C GLY A 73 -0.15 -34.86 -1.27
N ILE A 74 -0.03 -36.04 -0.67
CA ILE A 74 1.05 -37.01 -0.89
C ILE A 74 1.20 -37.24 -2.40
N ARG A 75 2.35 -36.86 -2.97
CA ARG A 75 2.69 -37.23 -4.36
C ARG A 75 3.25 -38.65 -4.37
N VAL A 76 2.39 -39.64 -4.60
CA VAL A 76 2.77 -41.02 -4.94
C VAL A 76 3.44 -41.00 -6.32
N ARG A 77 4.72 -41.37 -6.38
CA ARG A 77 5.48 -41.51 -7.63
C ARG A 77 5.12 -42.84 -8.29
N GLY A 78 4.54 -42.74 -9.48
CA GLY A 78 4.74 -43.60 -10.66
C GLY A 78 4.84 -45.11 -10.46
N ILE A 79 3.74 -45.80 -10.75
CA ILE A 79 3.71 -47.18 -11.25
C ILE A 79 4.13 -47.17 -12.72
N THR A 80 5.22 -47.87 -13.06
CA THR A 80 5.60 -48.24 -14.44
C THR A 80 5.15 -49.67 -14.69
N PRO A 81 4.27 -49.94 -15.69
CA PRO A 81 4.08 -51.31 -16.16
C PRO A 81 5.10 -51.63 -17.27
N VAL A 82 5.72 -52.81 -17.16
CA VAL A 82 6.38 -53.55 -18.26
C VAL A 82 5.75 -54.93 -18.35
#